data_AF-A0A1I1W6S5-F1
#
_entry.id   AF-A0A1I1W6S5-F1
#
_cell.length_a   1.000
_cell.length_b   1.000
_cell.length_c   1.000
_cell.angle_alpha   90.00
_cell.angle_beta   90.00
_cell.angle_gamma   90.00
#
_symmetry.space_group_name_H-M   'P 1'
#
loop_
_entity.id
_entity.type
_entity.pdbx_description
1 polymer ?
#
loop_
_entity_poly.entity_id
_entity_poly.type
_entity_poly.pdbx_seq_one_letter_code
_entity_poly.pdbx_strand_id
1 'polypeptide(L)'
;MMHHTLKHGSCRQEFSRVLGLAMSKHDDIMLVPGNITGLRDHIEKLLGPAFAQRLLSERQATLSLPNGTKKTIHLASLSGCYGFEHGAIVLPWVPLQTVSLAEQKHPRSDKFYIPNDGPGTPHRAPGRDELSRYLSSYPRSKAV
;
A
#
# COMPACT_ATOMS: atom_id res chain seq x y z
N MET A 1 12.20 4.26 -2.39
CA MET A 1 12.57 2.99 -3.07
C MET A 1 11.33 2.25 -3.57
N MET A 2 11.42 1.46 -4.66
CA MET A 2 10.31 0.63 -5.16
C MET A 2 10.33 -0.78 -4.56
N HIS A 3 9.18 -1.23 -4.03
CA HIS A 3 8.98 -2.57 -3.45
C HIS A 3 7.74 -3.25 -4.04
N HIS A 4 7.83 -4.58 -4.16
CA HIS A 4 6.71 -5.44 -4.57
C HIS A 4 6.54 -6.61 -3.60
N THR A 5 5.32 -7.11 -3.52
CA THR A 5 4.96 -8.22 -2.64
C THR A 5 5.34 -9.59 -3.18
N LEU A 6 5.42 -10.57 -2.27
CA LEU A 6 5.61 -11.98 -2.60
C LEU A 6 4.29 -12.64 -3.02
N LYS A 7 3.18 -12.18 -2.45
CA LYS A 7 1.82 -12.63 -2.80
C LYS A 7 1.05 -11.53 -3.52
N HIS A 8 0.09 -11.94 -4.35
CA HIS A 8 -0.79 -11.05 -5.10
C HIS A 8 -2.26 -11.32 -4.76
N GLY A 9 -3.14 -10.45 -5.25
CA GLY A 9 -4.57 -10.48 -4.95
C GLY A 9 -4.92 -9.86 -3.60
N SER A 10 -6.21 -9.89 -3.28
CA SER A 10 -6.77 -9.40 -2.01
C SER A 10 -6.47 -10.34 -0.84
N CYS A 11 -5.17 -10.63 -0.64
CA CYS A 11 -4.67 -11.49 0.41
C CYS A 11 -4.49 -10.68 1.69
N ARG A 12 -5.35 -10.93 2.68
CA ARG A 12 -5.32 -10.21 3.96
C ARG A 12 -3.97 -10.26 4.66
N GLN A 13 -3.37 -11.44 4.73
CA GLN A 13 -2.07 -11.62 5.38
C GLN A 13 -0.99 -10.79 4.71
N GLU A 14 -1.04 -10.69 3.37
CA GLU A 14 -0.05 -9.92 2.62
C GLU A 14 -0.22 -8.43 2.85
N PHE A 15 -1.45 -7.93 2.83
CA PHE A 15 -1.73 -6.54 3.18
C PHE A 15 -1.21 -6.20 4.58
N SER A 16 -1.54 -7.02 5.58
CA SER A 16 -1.08 -6.82 6.96
C SER A 16 0.44 -6.81 7.08
N ARG A 17 1.11 -7.74 6.39
CA ARG A 17 2.57 -7.87 6.39
C ARG A 17 3.23 -6.64 5.77
N VAL A 18 2.75 -6.20 4.61
CA VAL A 18 3.27 -5.03 3.90
C VAL A 18 3.07 -3.74 4.70
N LEU A 19 1.87 -3.54 5.25
CA LEU A 19 1.58 -2.37 6.06
C LEU A 19 2.44 -2.38 7.34
N GLY A 20 2.65 -3.54 7.96
CA GLY A 20 3.59 -3.71 9.07
C GLY A 20 5.03 -3.34 8.69
N LEU A 21 5.51 -3.75 7.51
CA LEU A 21 6.84 -3.41 7.00
C LEU A 21 6.98 -1.92 6.66
N ALA A 22 5.94 -1.30 6.13
CA ALA A 22 5.91 0.15 5.90
C ALA A 22 6.02 0.89 7.24
N MET A 23 5.21 0.49 8.23
CA MET A 23 5.22 1.07 9.57
C MET A 23 6.51 0.79 10.34
N SER A 24 7.25 -0.30 10.07
CA SER A 24 8.52 -0.55 10.77
C SER A 24 9.64 0.37 10.30
N LYS A 25 9.54 0.91 9.07
CA LYS A 25 10.56 1.76 8.45
C LYS A 25 10.22 3.25 8.50
N HIS A 26 8.94 3.59 8.51
CA HIS A 26 8.46 4.96 8.37
C HIS A 26 7.43 5.29 9.44
N ASP A 27 7.38 6.56 9.84
CA ASP A 27 6.36 7.07 10.77
C ASP A 27 5.12 7.58 10.04
N ASP A 28 5.28 8.12 8.82
CA ASP A 28 4.20 8.57 7.95
C ASP A 28 3.95 7.58 6.80
N ILE A 29 2.69 7.18 6.66
CA ILE A 29 2.25 6.20 5.68
C ILE A 29 1.08 6.77 4.88
N MET A 30 1.23 6.90 3.57
CA MET A 30 0.11 7.11 2.67
C MET A 30 -0.42 5.77 2.17
N LEU A 31 -1.72 5.54 2.36
CA LEU A 31 -2.43 4.36 1.89
C LEU A 31 -3.32 4.77 0.72
N VAL A 32 -3.02 4.23 -0.47
CA VAL A 32 -3.68 4.57 -1.73
C VAL A 32 -4.33 3.31 -2.32
N PRO A 33 -5.55 2.95 -1.90
CA PRO A 33 -6.19 1.71 -2.32
C PRO A 33 -6.85 1.80 -3.69
N GLY A 34 -6.79 0.71 -4.46
CA GLY A 34 -7.61 0.56 -5.68
C GLY A 34 -9.08 0.23 -5.39
N ASN A 35 -9.36 -0.38 -4.24
CA ASN A 35 -10.71 -0.72 -3.77
C ASN A 35 -10.87 -0.40 -2.27
N ILE A 36 -11.75 0.53 -1.94
CA ILE A 36 -12.00 1.00 -0.56
C ILE A 36 -12.88 0.00 0.22
N THR A 37 -13.83 -0.67 -0.43
CA THR A 37 -14.80 -1.54 0.25
C THR A 37 -14.11 -2.72 0.93
N GLY A 38 -13.16 -3.36 0.24
CA GLY A 38 -12.37 -4.43 0.84
C GLY A 38 -11.35 -3.93 1.87
N LEU A 39 -10.90 -2.67 1.76
CA LEU A 39 -9.87 -2.12 2.63
C LEU A 39 -10.33 -2.01 4.08
N ARG A 40 -11.59 -1.63 4.33
CA ARG A 40 -12.13 -1.48 5.69
C ARG A 40 -11.90 -2.74 6.51
N ASP A 41 -12.35 -3.89 6.03
CA ASP A 41 -12.22 -5.18 6.73
C ASP A 41 -10.77 -5.55 7.04
N HIS A 42 -9.85 -5.16 6.14
CA HIS A 42 -8.42 -5.42 6.32
C HIS A 42 -7.83 -4.56 7.42
N ILE A 43 -8.20 -3.27 7.49
CA ILE A 43 -7.74 -2.35 8.53
C ILE A 43 -8.38 -2.70 9.87
N GLU A 44 -9.69 -2.98 9.91
CA GLU A 44 -10.41 -3.36 11.14
C GLU A 44 -9.76 -4.57 11.81
N LYS A 45 -9.41 -5.59 11.03
CA LYS A 45 -8.77 -6.81 11.55
C LYS A 45 -7.33 -6.58 12.01
N LEU A 46 -6.62 -5.61 11.44
CA LEU A 46 -5.21 -5.37 11.74
C LEU A 46 -5.01 -4.36 12.87
N LEU A 47 -5.72 -3.24 12.82
CA LEU A 47 -5.52 -2.07 13.68
C LEU A 47 -6.72 -1.81 14.60
N GLY A 48 -7.77 -2.64 14.50
CA GLY A 48 -8.97 -2.54 15.30
C GLY A 48 -10.06 -1.67 14.67
N PRO A 49 -11.33 -1.93 15.04
CA PRO A 49 -12.49 -1.27 14.43
C PRO A 49 -12.53 0.24 14.68
N ALA A 50 -12.14 0.69 15.88
CA ALA A 50 -12.12 2.11 16.22
C ALA A 50 -11.14 2.90 15.34
N PHE A 51 -9.94 2.35 15.11
CA PHE A 51 -8.94 2.99 14.26
C PHE A 51 -9.38 3.02 12.79
N ALA A 52 -9.91 1.90 12.29
CA ALA A 52 -10.38 1.82 10.91
C ALA A 52 -11.50 2.82 10.63
N GLN A 53 -12.48 2.91 11.54
CA GLN A 53 -13.58 3.87 11.45
C GLN A 53 -13.03 5.30 11.41
N ARG A 54 -12.11 5.64 12.31
CA ARG A 54 -11.48 6.96 12.35
C ARG A 54 -10.75 7.29 11.05
N LEU A 55 -9.89 6.38 10.56
CA LEU A 55 -9.14 6.57 9.33
C LEU A 55 -10.04 6.74 8.10
N LEU A 56 -11.14 5.99 8.01
CA LEU A 56 -12.09 6.10 6.90
C LEU A 56 -12.89 7.41 6.95
N SER A 57 -13.27 7.87 8.14
CA SER A 57 -14.03 9.10 8.36
C SER A 57 -13.17 10.36 8.20
N GLU A 58 -12.02 10.41 8.87
CA GLU A 58 -11.15 11.59 8.92
C GLU A 58 -10.13 11.62 7.77
N ARG A 59 -9.99 10.52 7.01
CA ARG A 59 -8.97 10.34 5.96
C ARG A 59 -7.52 10.41 6.45
N GLN A 60 -7.32 10.54 7.76
CA GLN A 60 -6.04 10.51 8.43
C GLN A 60 -6.25 10.04 9.87
N ALA A 61 -5.36 9.19 10.38
CA ALA A 61 -5.39 8.79 11.79
C ALA A 61 -3.98 8.47 12.30
N THR A 62 -3.71 8.81 13.56
CA THR A 62 -2.46 8.46 14.23
C THR A 62 -2.65 7.25 15.12
N LEU A 63 -1.85 6.22 14.89
CA LEU A 63 -1.76 5.00 15.66
C LEU A 63 -0.64 5.15 16.71
N SER A 64 -0.95 4.87 17.97
CA SER A 64 0.06 4.77 19.03
C SER A 64 0.40 3.30 19.26
N LEU A 65 1.65 2.93 19.04
CA LEU A 65 2.16 1.58 19.31
C LEU A 65 2.48 1.41 20.80
N PRO A 66 2.50 0.17 21.34
CA PRO A 66 2.77 -0.09 22.77
C PRO A 66 4.11 0.45 23.28
N ASN A 67 5.09 0.59 22.39
CA ASN A 67 6.40 1.15 22.69
C ASN A 67 6.44 2.70 22.67
N GLY A 68 5.27 3.36 22.58
CA GLY A 68 5.15 4.81 22.52
C GLY A 68 5.40 5.43 21.14
N THR A 69 5.81 4.64 20.14
CA THR A 69 6.00 5.13 18.77
C THR A 69 4.65 5.50 18.15
N LYS A 70 4.58 6.65 17.48
CA LYS A 70 3.38 7.09 16.78
C LYS A 70 3.57 6.91 15.28
N LYS A 71 2.53 6.40 14.62
CA LYS A 71 2.47 6.21 13.17
C LYS A 71 1.28 6.97 12.63
N THR A 72 1.46 7.81 11.63
CA THR A 72 0.34 8.51 10.96
C THR A 72 0.02 7.79 9.66
N ILE A 73 -1.25 7.41 9.50
CA ILE A 73 -1.74 6.81 8.26
C ILE A 73 -2.68 7.81 7.60
N HIS A 74 -2.37 8.17 6.36
CA HIS A 74 -3.21 8.99 5.50
C HIS A 74 -3.92 8.09 4.49
N LEU A 75 -5.25 8.15 4.45
CA LEU A 75 -6.06 7.48 3.43
C LEU A 75 -6.41 8.49 2.35
N ALA A 76 -5.62 8.55 1.28
CA ALA A 76 -5.70 9.61 0.29
C ALA A 76 -5.41 9.13 -1.13
N SER A 77 -5.67 10.00 -2.11
CA SER A 77 -5.13 9.87 -3.45
C SER A 77 -3.76 10.55 -3.53
N LEU A 78 -2.94 10.15 -4.51
CA LEU A 78 -1.63 10.73 -4.79
C LEU A 78 -1.64 12.23 -5.13
N SER A 79 -2.83 12.81 -5.33
CA SER A 79 -3.01 14.23 -5.66
C SER A 79 -3.68 15.03 -4.54
N GLY A 80 -4.18 14.38 -3.49
CA GLY A 80 -5.08 14.99 -2.50
C GLY A 80 -4.59 14.94 -1.06
N CYS A 81 -3.35 14.53 -0.81
CA CYS A 81 -2.81 14.41 0.54
C CYS A 81 -1.87 15.57 0.87
N TYR A 82 -2.39 16.65 1.44
CA TYR A 82 -1.60 17.82 1.81
C TYR A 82 -0.75 17.61 3.08
N GLY A 83 -1.07 16.60 3.90
CA GLY A 83 -0.35 16.31 5.14
C GLY A 83 0.78 15.29 5.01
N PHE A 84 0.96 14.66 3.85
CA PHE A 84 2.03 13.69 3.62
C PHE A 84 3.17 14.32 2.83
N GLU A 85 4.33 14.48 3.47
CA GLU A 85 5.52 15.02 2.81
C GLU A 85 6.45 13.92 2.29
N HIS A 86 6.80 12.98 3.17
CA HIS A 86 7.70 11.86 2.88
C HIS A 86 7.40 10.68 3.82
N GLY A 87 7.81 9.46 3.42
CA GLY A 87 7.58 8.25 4.21
C GLY A 87 7.34 7.02 3.33
N ALA A 88 6.36 6.20 3.72
CA ALA A 88 5.93 5.05 2.91
C ALA A 88 4.62 5.33 2.17
N ILE A 89 4.49 4.80 0.96
CA ILE A 89 3.25 4.78 0.18
C ILE A 89 2.89 3.32 -0.07
N VAL A 90 1.78 2.87 0.51
CA VAL A 90 1.25 1.52 0.31
C VAL A 90 0.18 1.59 -0.77
N LEU A 91 0.35 0.81 -1.82
CA LEU A 91 -0.43 0.83 -3.06
C LEU A 91 -1.13 -0.51 -3.25
N PRO A 92 -2.15 -0.85 -2.43
CA PRO A 92 -2.81 -2.14 -2.54
C PRO A 92 -3.82 -2.11 -3.68
N TRP A 93 -3.66 -3.07 -4.60
CA TRP A 93 -4.63 -3.41 -5.63
C TRP A 93 -4.93 -2.28 -6.62
N VAL A 94 -3.98 -1.36 -6.79
CA VAL A 94 -4.10 -0.27 -7.76
C VAL A 94 -3.58 -0.69 -9.14
N PRO A 95 -4.07 -0.07 -10.22
CA PRO A 95 -3.47 -0.20 -11.54
C PRO A 95 -2.02 0.26 -11.56
N LEU A 96 -1.21 -0.31 -12.46
CA LEU A 96 0.20 0.06 -12.62
C LEU A 96 0.41 1.55 -12.94
N GLN A 97 -0.56 2.20 -13.59
CA GLN A 97 -0.52 3.64 -13.84
C GLN A 97 -0.47 4.46 -12.54
N THR A 98 -1.20 4.03 -11.50
CA THR A 98 -1.17 4.67 -10.19
C THR A 98 0.18 4.51 -9.52
N VAL A 99 0.84 3.36 -9.70
CA VAL A 99 2.21 3.14 -9.23
C VAL A 99 3.17 4.12 -9.90
N SER A 100 3.10 4.26 -11.23
CA SER A 100 3.93 5.20 -11.98
C SER A 100 3.71 6.64 -11.55
N LEU A 101 2.46 7.01 -11.27
CA LEU A 101 2.13 8.33 -10.72
C LEU A 101 2.72 8.53 -9.32
N ALA A 102 2.73 7.49 -8.48
CA ALA A 102 3.32 7.57 -7.14
C ALA A 102 4.83 7.78 -7.19
N GLU A 103 5.52 7.11 -8.13
CA GLU A 103 6.95 7.31 -8.35
C GLU A 103 7.25 8.72 -8.85
N GLN A 104 6.45 9.23 -9.79
CA GLN A 104 6.61 10.58 -10.33
C GLN A 104 6.38 11.67 -9.27
N LYS A 105 5.31 11.55 -8.47
CA LYS A 105 4.91 12.60 -7.52
C LYS A 105 5.66 12.55 -6.19
N HIS A 106 6.04 11.36 -5.75
CA HIS A 106 6.70 11.17 -4.45
C HIS A 106 8.00 10.38 -4.59
N PRO A 107 8.97 10.81 -5.44
CA PRO A 107 10.16 10.02 -5.77
C PRO A 107 11.00 9.62 -4.55
N ARG A 108 10.97 10.44 -3.48
CA ARG A 108 11.74 10.19 -2.24
C ARG A 108 11.12 9.14 -1.31
N SER A 109 9.83 8.86 -1.44
CA SER A 109 9.13 7.91 -0.58
C SER A 109 9.43 6.45 -0.96
N ASP A 110 9.29 5.55 -0.01
CA ASP A 110 9.24 4.11 -0.30
C ASP A 110 7.84 3.74 -0.80
N LYS A 111 7.75 2.93 -1.86
CA LYS A 111 6.48 2.50 -2.43
C LYS A 111 6.36 0.99 -2.30
N PHE A 112 5.26 0.54 -1.73
CA PHE A 112 4.96 -0.86 -1.50
C PHE A 112 3.75 -1.24 -2.35
N TYR A 113 3.99 -1.94 -3.46
CA TYR A 113 2.96 -2.34 -4.38
C TYR A 113 2.45 -3.75 -4.09
N ILE A 114 1.12 -3.89 -3.94
CA ILE A 114 0.44 -5.18 -3.83
C ILE A 114 -0.44 -5.35 -5.08
N PRO A 115 -0.07 -6.20 -6.06
CA PRO A 115 -0.82 -6.35 -7.30
C PRO A 115 -2.11 -7.15 -7.08
N ASN A 116 -3.10 -6.94 -7.97
CA ASN A 116 -4.34 -7.73 -7.99
C ASN A 116 -4.10 -9.16 -8.49
N ASP A 117 -3.21 -9.33 -9.46
CA ASP A 117 -2.89 -10.62 -10.05
C ASP A 117 -1.38 -10.76 -10.32
N GLY A 118 -0.97 -12.00 -10.52
CA GLY A 118 0.42 -12.38 -10.73
C GLY A 118 0.57 -13.66 -11.56
N PRO A 119 1.82 -14.14 -11.74
CA PRO A 119 2.08 -15.36 -12.49
C PRO A 119 1.26 -16.55 -11.98
N GLY A 120 0.61 -17.29 -12.88
CA GLY A 120 -0.24 -18.44 -12.53
C GLY A 120 -1.70 -18.09 -12.18
N THR A 121 -2.10 -16.82 -12.24
CA THR A 121 -3.52 -16.46 -12.10
C THR A 121 -4.33 -16.96 -13.31
N PRO A 122 -5.40 -17.75 -13.11
CA PRO A 122 -6.25 -18.21 -14.22
C PRO A 122 -6.86 -17.02 -14.96
N HIS A 123 -7.04 -17.14 -16.28
CA HIS A 123 -7.63 -16.12 -17.18
C HIS A 123 -6.72 -15.00 -17.72
N ARG A 124 -5.42 -14.95 -17.38
CA ARG A 124 -4.47 -14.04 -18.05
C ARG A 124 -3.36 -14.78 -18.75
N ALA A 125 -2.96 -14.27 -19.91
CA ALA A 125 -1.76 -14.76 -20.61
C ALA A 125 -0.51 -14.51 -19.73
N PRO A 126 0.47 -15.43 -19.70
CA PRO A 126 1.74 -15.22 -18.99
C PRO A 126 2.37 -13.87 -19.34
N GLY A 127 2.86 -13.14 -18.34
CA GLY A 127 3.50 -11.83 -18.52
C GLY A 127 2.55 -10.66 -18.76
N ARG A 128 1.24 -10.90 -18.80
CA ARG A 128 0.20 -9.84 -18.85
C ARG A 128 -0.44 -9.55 -17.50
N ASP A 129 -0.07 -10.29 -16.46
CA ASP A 129 -0.45 -10.01 -15.08
C ASP A 129 0.27 -8.76 -14.54
N GLU A 130 -0.34 -8.15 -13.52
CA GLU A 130 0.08 -6.89 -12.92
C GLU A 130 1.47 -6.98 -12.30
N LEU A 131 1.78 -8.08 -11.58
CA LEU A 131 3.10 -8.26 -10.98
C LEU A 131 4.21 -8.37 -12.04
N SER A 132 4.02 -9.18 -13.09
CA SER A 132 4.99 -9.31 -14.18
C SER A 132 5.22 -7.97 -14.89
N ARG A 133 4.15 -7.22 -15.17
CA ARG A 133 4.25 -5.89 -15.80
C ARG A 133 4.96 -4.88 -14.89
N TYR A 134 4.70 -4.94 -13.59
CA TYR A 134 5.40 -4.12 -12.60
C TYR A 134 6.91 -4.44 -12.59
N LEU A 135 7.29 -5.71 -12.52
CA LEU A 135 8.70 -6.13 -12.50
C LEU A 135 9.43 -5.74 -13.78
N SER A 136 8.75 -5.80 -14.93
CA SER A 136 9.28 -5.31 -16.21
C SER A 136 9.53 -3.80 -16.21
N SER A 137 8.62 -3.02 -15.60
CA SER A 137 8.71 -1.56 -15.52
C SER A 137 9.68 -1.07 -14.44
N TYR A 138 9.84 -1.85 -13.35
CA TYR A 138 10.66 -1.52 -12.18
C TYR A 138 11.61 -2.68 -11.86
N PRO A 139 12.59 -2.98 -12.74
CA PRO A 139 13.48 -4.13 -12.58
C PRO A 139 14.40 -4.04 -11.35
N ARG A 140 14.58 -2.83 -10.79
CA ARG A 140 15.34 -2.59 -9.56
C ARG A 140 14.49 -2.62 -8.29
N SER A 141 13.20 -2.91 -8.41
CA SER A 141 12.33 -3.05 -7.25
C SER A 141 12.76 -4.24 -6.38
N LYS A 142 12.59 -4.13 -5.06
CA LYS A 142 12.91 -5.23 -4.13
C LYS A 142 11.65 -5.96 -3.70
N ALA A 143 11.71 -7.28 -3.75
CA ALA A 143 10.75 -8.12 -3.06
C ALA A 143 10.81 -7.82 -1.56
N VAL A 144 9.65 -7.66 -0.94
CA VAL A 144 9.52 -7.48 0.51
C VAL A 144 8.60 -8.50 1.08
#